data_AF-A0A212FAP1-F1
#
_entry.id   AF-A0A212FAP1-F1
#
_cell.length_a   1.000
_cell.length_b   1.000
_cell.length_c   1.000
_cell.angle_alpha   90.00
_cell.angle_beta   90.00
_cell.angle_gamma   90.00
#
_symmetry.space_group_name_H-M   'P 1'
#
loop_
_entity.id
_entity.type
_entity.pdbx_description
1 polymer ?
#
loop_
_entity_poly.entity_id
_entity_poly.type
_entity_poly.pdbx_seq_one_letter_code
_entity_poly.pdbx_strand_id
1 'polypeptide(L)'
;MRPVDSGGGFLLEAEEDVATPAPRAPPAPIVHRPDQPRCLHCGSPFPQSYLLDTFDYNACDACRDDEDKHELITRTEAKSEFLLKDCDLDARPPPLRCVRRRNPHRARFAEMRLYLRVQVEQRALEVWGSEEQLRREREERDRRRERAADTAARRRLRALRMDVRSSLFDRTRAAHEHVYGPETYDPDEDVYRRRCECGHVQSYEKM
;
A
#
# COMPACT_ATOMS: atom_id res chain seq x y z
N MET A 1 7.01 39.31 7.35
CA MET A 1 7.44 37.99 6.85
C MET A 1 7.57 38.07 5.33
N ARG A 2 8.63 37.49 4.76
CA ARG A 2 8.84 37.48 3.31
C ARG A 2 8.15 36.22 2.76
N PRO A 3 7.13 36.35 1.88
CA PRO A 3 6.43 35.21 1.31
C PRO A 3 7.38 34.34 0.47
N VAL A 4 7.16 33.01 0.51
CA VAL A 4 8.03 32.02 -0.15
C VAL A 4 7.53 31.81 -1.57
N ASP A 5 8.40 32.07 -2.55
CA ASP A 5 8.11 31.85 -3.96
C ASP A 5 8.25 30.35 -4.29
N SER A 6 7.15 29.74 -4.74
CA SER A 6 7.08 28.33 -5.12
C SER A 6 7.60 28.04 -6.54
N GLY A 7 8.02 29.07 -7.28
CA GLY A 7 8.54 28.94 -8.65
C GLY A 7 7.45 28.69 -9.71
N GLY A 8 6.17 28.77 -9.32
CA GLY A 8 5.00 28.52 -10.19
C GLY A 8 4.08 29.73 -10.39
N GLY A 9 4.50 30.94 -10.02
CA GLY A 9 3.71 32.17 -10.18
C GLY A 9 2.69 32.44 -9.06
N PHE A 10 2.71 31.66 -7.99
CA PHE A 10 1.89 31.90 -6.78
C PHE A 10 2.81 32.04 -5.56
N LEU A 11 2.65 33.14 -4.82
CA LEU A 11 3.28 33.32 -3.52
C LEU A 11 2.46 32.57 -2.46
N LEU A 12 3.11 31.65 -1.75
CA LEU A 12 2.50 31.02 -0.58
C LEU A 12 2.58 32.01 0.60
N GLU A 13 1.43 32.34 1.17
CA GLU A 13 1.37 33.05 2.45
C GLU A 13 2.09 32.21 3.50
N ALA A 14 2.95 32.84 4.31
CA ALA A 14 3.64 32.15 5.40
C ALA A 14 2.57 31.59 6.33
N GLU A 15 2.50 30.26 6.43
CA GLU A 15 1.53 29.54 7.24
C GLU A 15 1.57 30.12 8.66
N GLU A 16 0.44 30.70 9.08
CA GLU A 16 0.23 31.12 10.46
C GLU A 16 0.52 29.92 11.36
N ASP A 17 1.41 30.08 12.33
CA ASP A 17 1.71 29.07 13.33
C ASP A 17 0.40 28.63 13.99
N VAL A 18 -0.19 27.53 13.52
CA VAL A 18 -1.40 26.96 14.11
C VAL A 18 -1.04 26.59 15.54
N ALA A 19 -1.50 27.40 16.49
CA ALA A 19 -1.21 27.26 17.89
C ALA A 19 -1.54 25.83 18.34
N THR A 20 -0.51 25.08 18.71
CA THR A 20 -0.67 23.75 19.31
C THR A 20 -1.63 23.89 20.51
N PRO A 21 -2.75 23.16 20.57
CA PRO A 21 -3.67 23.27 21.70
C PRO A 21 -2.91 22.99 22.99
N ALA A 22 -3.13 23.83 24.01
CA ALA A 22 -2.47 23.69 25.30
C ALA A 22 -2.62 22.24 25.83
N PRO A 23 -1.56 21.67 26.43
CA PRO A 23 -1.63 20.32 26.97
C PRO A 23 -2.78 20.24 27.98
N ARG A 24 -3.72 19.32 27.75
CA ARG A 24 -4.81 19.06 28.72
C ARG A 24 -4.16 18.62 30.02
N ALA A 25 -4.59 19.22 31.14
CA ALA A 25 -4.15 18.79 32.46
C ALA A 25 -4.44 17.29 32.64
N PRO A 26 -3.54 16.52 33.25
CA PRO A 26 -3.79 15.11 33.54
C PRO A 26 -5.05 14.99 34.41
N PRO A 27 -5.86 13.92 34.25
CA PRO A 27 -7.03 13.71 35.07
C PRO A 27 -6.63 13.60 36.54
N ALA A 28 -7.52 14.06 37.44
CA ALA A 28 -7.27 14.00 38.86
C ALA A 28 -7.24 12.52 39.34
N PRO A 29 -6.33 12.17 40.28
CA PRO A 29 -6.28 10.81 40.82
C PRO A 29 -7.58 10.41 41.52
N ILE A 30 -7.95 9.13 41.43
CA ILE A 30 -9.14 8.59 42.12
C ILE A 30 -8.84 8.45 43.62
N VAL A 31 -9.35 9.40 44.40
CA VAL A 31 -9.10 9.49 45.85
C VAL A 31 -9.83 8.39 46.64
N HIS A 32 -11.04 8.03 46.22
CA HIS A 32 -11.85 7.03 46.91
C HIS A 32 -11.40 5.61 46.55
N ARG A 33 -10.79 4.92 47.51
CA ARG A 33 -10.28 3.54 47.38
C ARG A 33 -11.26 2.51 46.80
N PRO A 34 -12.56 2.48 47.17
CA PRO A 34 -13.49 1.52 46.56
C PRO A 34 -13.77 1.78 45.07
N ASP A 35 -13.58 3.01 44.61
CA ASP A 35 -13.78 3.41 43.21
C ASP A 35 -12.52 3.21 42.36
N GLN A 36 -11.39 2.81 42.99
CA GLN A 36 -10.13 2.60 42.29
C GLN A 36 -10.20 1.34 41.42
N PRO A 37 -9.84 1.44 40.13
CA PRO A 37 -9.75 0.28 39.27
C PRO A 37 -8.68 -0.68 39.78
N ARG A 38 -8.92 -1.97 39.55
CA ARG A 38 -7.97 -3.03 39.87
C ARG A 38 -7.13 -3.34 38.64
N CYS A 39 -5.82 -3.49 38.85
CA CYS A 39 -4.90 -3.86 37.78
C CYS A 39 -5.25 -5.26 37.25
N LEU A 40 -5.36 -5.41 35.94
CA LEU A 40 -5.64 -6.69 35.27
C LEU A 40 -4.53 -7.72 35.46
N HIS A 41 -3.30 -7.28 35.76
CA HIS A 41 -2.13 -8.17 35.93
C HIS A 41 -1.88 -8.58 37.38
N CYS A 42 -1.97 -7.66 38.35
CA CYS A 42 -1.65 -7.93 39.76
C CYS A 42 -2.85 -7.83 40.72
N GLY A 43 -4.03 -7.41 40.25
CA GLY A 43 -5.27 -7.31 41.05
C GLY A 43 -5.29 -6.19 42.10
N SER A 44 -4.17 -5.46 42.25
CA SER A 44 -4.06 -4.37 43.21
C SER A 44 -4.86 -3.14 42.75
N PRO A 45 -5.57 -2.46 43.66
CA PRO A 45 -6.23 -1.19 43.34
C PRO A 45 -5.16 -0.11 43.11
N PHE A 46 -5.39 0.74 42.11
CA PHE A 46 -4.50 1.86 41.82
C PHE A 46 -5.31 3.13 41.54
N PRO A 47 -4.87 4.30 42.04
CA PRO A 47 -5.61 5.55 41.90
C PRO A 47 -5.49 6.18 40.51
N GLN A 48 -4.36 5.96 39.84
CA GLN A 48 -4.02 6.54 38.54
C GLN A 48 -2.90 5.70 37.90
N SER A 49 -2.87 5.62 36.58
CA SER A 49 -1.75 5.08 35.83
C SER A 49 -1.71 5.68 34.42
N TYR A 50 -0.56 5.63 33.77
CA TYR A 50 -0.42 6.16 32.41
C TYR A 50 -1.38 5.48 31.42
N LEU A 51 -1.51 4.15 31.51
CA LEU A 51 -2.34 3.36 30.61
C LEU A 51 -3.84 3.59 30.84
N LEU A 52 -4.24 3.82 32.09
CA LEU A 52 -5.61 4.17 32.43
C LEU A 52 -5.97 5.54 31.87
N ASP A 53 -5.16 6.56 32.14
CA ASP A 53 -5.47 7.93 31.74
C ASP A 53 -5.47 8.11 30.21
N THR A 54 -4.54 7.43 29.55
CA THR A 54 -4.29 7.61 28.12
C THR A 54 -5.18 6.70 27.27
N PHE A 55 -5.36 5.44 27.68
CA PHE A 55 -6.01 4.40 26.87
C PHE A 55 -7.26 3.80 27.50
N ASP A 56 -7.68 4.24 28.69
CA ASP A 56 -8.69 3.57 29.53
C ASP A 56 -8.36 2.08 29.79
N TYR A 57 -7.07 1.75 29.87
CA TYR A 57 -6.62 0.38 30.10
C TYR A 57 -6.20 0.16 31.56
N ASN A 58 -6.85 -0.80 32.23
CA ASN A 58 -6.71 -1.06 33.66
C ASN A 58 -5.41 -1.80 34.02
N ALA A 59 -4.26 -1.14 33.88
CA ALA A 59 -2.97 -1.65 34.35
C ALA A 59 -2.22 -0.59 35.15
N CYS A 60 -1.68 -0.97 36.31
CA CYS A 60 -0.85 -0.07 37.11
C CYS A 60 0.53 0.13 36.48
N ASP A 61 1.21 1.24 36.80
CA ASP A 61 2.51 1.58 36.20
C ASP A 61 3.61 0.55 36.55
N ALA A 62 3.47 -0.18 37.67
CA ALA A 62 4.41 -1.25 38.04
C ALA A 62 4.27 -2.51 37.16
N CYS A 63 3.08 -2.74 36.57
CA CYS A 63 2.84 -3.85 35.65
C CYS A 63 2.88 -3.41 34.18
N ARG A 64 3.17 -2.13 33.91
CA ARG A 64 3.32 -1.61 32.57
C ARG A 64 4.59 -2.19 31.96
N ASP A 65 4.44 -2.66 30.73
CA ASP A 65 5.49 -3.33 29.97
C ASP A 65 5.40 -2.84 28.54
N ASP A 66 6.24 -1.86 28.19
CA ASP A 66 6.21 -1.18 26.89
C ASP A 66 6.82 -2.04 25.76
N GLU A 67 7.54 -3.11 26.09
CA GLU A 67 8.25 -3.96 25.10
C GLU A 67 7.42 -5.17 24.66
N ASP A 68 6.55 -5.69 25.54
CA ASP A 68 5.74 -6.88 25.26
C ASP A 68 4.24 -6.54 25.29
N LYS A 69 3.61 -6.64 26.46
CA LYS A 69 2.14 -6.59 26.59
C LYS A 69 1.52 -5.24 26.28
N HIS A 70 2.22 -4.13 26.49
CA HIS A 70 1.68 -2.78 26.34
C HIS A 70 2.40 -2.00 25.24
N GLU A 71 2.92 -2.72 24.25
CA GLU A 71 3.51 -2.14 23.05
C GLU A 71 2.52 -1.18 22.35
N LEU A 72 3.05 -0.04 21.90
CA LEU A 72 2.31 0.95 21.13
C LEU A 72 2.60 0.79 19.64
N ILE A 73 1.55 0.61 18.84
CA ILE A 73 1.63 0.48 17.39
C ILE A 73 1.03 1.68 16.68
N THR A 74 1.57 2.02 15.52
CA THR A 74 1.07 3.13 14.70
C THR A 74 -0.27 2.79 14.06
N ARG A 75 -1.07 3.82 13.74
CA ARG A 75 -2.32 3.66 12.96
C ARG A 75 -2.10 2.87 11.67
N THR A 76 -0.97 3.08 11.00
CA THR A 76 -0.63 2.39 9.76
C THR A 76 -0.36 0.91 10.00
N GLU A 77 0.42 0.57 11.02
CA GLU A 77 0.69 -0.81 11.42
C GLU A 77 -0.59 -1.52 11.85
N ALA A 78 -1.41 -0.89 12.70
CA ALA A 78 -2.70 -1.43 13.12
C ALA A 78 -3.59 -1.81 11.92
N LYS A 79 -3.65 -0.95 10.90
CA LYS A 79 -4.44 -1.20 9.67
C LYS A 79 -3.80 -2.27 8.77
N SER A 80 -2.48 -2.30 8.64
CA SER A 80 -1.80 -3.27 7.78
C SER A 80 -1.69 -4.66 8.40
N GLU A 81 -1.49 -4.74 9.71
CA GLU A 81 -1.31 -6.00 10.46
C GLU A 81 -2.65 -6.65 10.83
N PHE A 82 -3.63 -5.85 11.24
CA PHE A 82 -4.93 -6.38 11.65
C PHE A 82 -6.02 -6.19 10.58
N LEU A 83 -5.64 -5.72 9.39
CA LEU A 83 -6.54 -5.48 8.25
C LEU A 83 -7.74 -4.58 8.59
N LEU A 84 -7.60 -3.74 9.62
CA LEU A 84 -8.65 -2.85 10.12
C LEU A 84 -8.86 -1.63 9.24
N LYS A 85 -10.08 -1.09 9.26
CA LYS A 85 -10.44 0.16 8.60
C LYS A 85 -10.42 1.32 9.61
N ASP A 86 -10.48 2.54 9.10
CA ASP A 86 -10.50 3.74 9.94
C ASP A 86 -11.74 3.81 10.83
N CYS A 87 -12.90 3.35 10.35
CA CYS A 87 -14.11 3.25 11.15
C CYS A 87 -13.98 2.26 12.33
N ASP A 88 -13.18 1.21 12.15
CA ASP A 88 -12.96 0.20 13.18
C ASP A 88 -12.08 0.72 14.31
N LEU A 89 -11.26 1.75 14.06
CA LEU A 89 -10.45 2.40 15.08
C LEU A 89 -11.18 3.59 15.73
N ASP A 90 -11.80 4.43 14.90
CA ASP A 90 -12.28 5.75 15.31
C ASP A 90 -13.76 5.77 15.73
N ALA A 91 -14.61 4.92 15.15
CA ALA A 91 -16.06 5.02 15.29
C ALA A 91 -16.72 3.84 16.00
N ARG A 92 -16.17 2.62 15.85
CA ARG A 92 -16.74 1.42 16.47
C ARG A 92 -16.67 1.54 18.02
N PRO A 93 -17.80 1.41 18.74
CA PRO A 93 -17.83 1.56 20.19
C PRO A 93 -17.23 0.34 20.91
N PRO A 94 -16.44 0.54 21.98
CA PRO A 94 -15.89 1.82 22.43
C PRO A 94 -14.79 2.32 21.47
N PRO A 95 -14.74 3.63 21.13
CA PRO A 95 -13.71 4.16 20.24
C PRO A 95 -12.32 4.01 20.88
N LEU A 96 -11.34 3.57 20.09
CA LEU A 96 -9.99 3.35 20.61
C LEU A 96 -9.29 4.70 20.85
N ARG A 97 -8.83 4.91 22.08
CA ARG A 97 -8.00 6.06 22.43
C ARG A 97 -6.61 5.90 21.81
N CYS A 98 -5.97 7.03 21.52
CA CYS A 98 -4.65 7.05 20.91
C CYS A 98 -3.81 8.22 21.40
N VAL A 99 -2.50 8.04 21.40
CA VAL A 99 -1.52 9.10 21.66
C VAL A 99 -1.10 9.73 20.34
N ARG A 100 -1.07 11.06 20.29
CA ARG A 100 -0.54 11.81 19.16
C ARG A 100 0.92 12.16 19.41
N ARG A 101 1.79 11.84 18.46
CA ARG A 101 3.21 12.23 18.48
C ARG A 101 3.60 12.90 17.16
N ARG A 102 4.59 13.79 17.21
CA ARG A 102 5.16 14.37 15.99
C ARG A 102 5.75 13.26 15.12
N ASN A 103 5.57 13.36 13.81
CA ASN A 103 6.08 12.37 12.88
C ASN A 103 7.62 12.42 12.88
N PRO A 104 8.32 11.29 13.10
CA PRO A 104 9.77 11.26 13.20
C PRO A 104 10.47 11.57 11.87
N HIS A 105 9.82 11.36 10.73
CA HIS A 105 10.43 11.65 9.43
C HIS A 105 10.43 13.14 9.09
N ARG A 106 9.30 13.81 9.28
CA ARG A 106 9.18 15.27 9.08
C ARG A 106 8.12 15.85 10.00
N ALA A 107 8.48 16.90 10.75
CA ALA A 107 7.56 17.59 11.65
C ALA A 107 6.36 18.25 10.94
N ARG A 108 6.47 18.52 9.63
CA ARG A 108 5.36 19.05 8.80
C ARG A 108 4.33 17.98 8.41
N PHE A 109 4.66 16.70 8.55
CA PHE A 109 3.70 15.63 8.27
C PHE A 109 2.67 15.52 9.37
N ALA A 110 1.51 14.97 9.03
CA ALA A 110 0.45 14.70 10.00
C ALA A 110 0.99 13.91 11.20
N GLU A 111 0.50 14.27 12.39
CA GLU A 111 0.88 13.62 13.64
C GLU A 111 0.62 12.12 13.59
N MET A 112 1.57 11.37 14.12
CA MET A 112 1.47 9.93 14.26
C MET A 112 0.49 9.61 15.39
N ARG A 113 -0.47 8.73 15.10
CA ARG A 113 -1.40 8.18 16.10
C ARG A 113 -0.90 6.81 16.53
N LEU A 114 -0.67 6.65 17.83
CA LEU A 114 -0.22 5.43 18.47
C LEU A 114 -1.36 4.81 19.28
N TYR A 115 -1.60 3.53 19.09
CA TYR A 115 -2.63 2.75 19.76
C TYR A 115 -1.98 1.65 20.60
N LEU A 116 -2.66 1.22 21.67
CA LEU A 116 -2.23 0.10 22.46
C LEU A 116 -2.47 -1.21 21.70
N ARG A 117 -1.42 -2.00 21.45
CA ARG A 117 -1.48 -3.21 20.63
C ARG A 117 -2.57 -4.18 21.08
N VAL A 118 -2.66 -4.46 22.38
CA VAL A 118 -3.67 -5.35 22.97
C VAL A 118 -5.11 -4.91 22.66
N GLN A 119 -5.40 -3.60 22.66
CA GLN A 119 -6.72 -3.11 22.30
C GLN A 119 -7.02 -3.27 20.82
N VAL A 120 -6.00 -3.12 19.97
CA VAL A 120 -6.13 -3.33 18.51
C VAL A 120 -6.34 -4.81 18.19
N GLU A 121 -5.63 -5.71 18.88
CA GLU A 121 -5.82 -7.16 18.76
C GLU A 121 -7.24 -7.57 19.15
N GLN A 122 -7.74 -7.07 20.29
CA GLN A 122 -9.13 -7.30 20.69
C GLN A 122 -10.13 -6.76 19.66
N ARG A 123 -9.89 -5.55 19.13
CA ARG A 123 -10.72 -4.96 18.07
C ARG A 123 -10.65 -5.79 16.77
N ALA A 124 -9.50 -6.39 16.46
CA ALA A 124 -9.37 -7.28 15.31
C ALA A 124 -10.21 -8.55 15.49
N LEU A 125 -10.21 -9.15 16.69
CA LEU A 125 -11.08 -10.28 17.00
C LEU A 125 -12.56 -9.90 16.93
N GLU A 126 -12.96 -8.70 17.32
CA GLU A 126 -14.34 -8.23 17.19
C GLU A 126 -14.78 -8.02 15.72
N VAL A 127 -13.85 -7.68 14.83
CA VAL A 127 -14.13 -7.42 13.40
C VAL A 127 -14.09 -8.70 12.59
N TRP A 128 -13.10 -9.56 12.84
CA TRP A 128 -12.84 -10.78 12.07
C TRP A 128 -13.39 -12.04 12.74
N GLY A 129 -13.87 -11.97 13.98
CA GLY A 129 -14.39 -13.09 14.75
C GLY A 129 -13.32 -14.04 15.31
N SER A 130 -12.29 -14.37 14.52
CA SER A 130 -11.17 -15.20 14.95
C SER A 130 -9.86 -14.82 14.26
N GLU A 131 -8.73 -15.15 14.90
CA GLU A 131 -7.40 -14.96 14.33
C GLU A 131 -7.21 -15.76 13.03
N GLU A 132 -7.84 -16.94 12.94
CA GLU A 132 -7.81 -17.76 11.73
C GLU A 132 -8.45 -17.07 10.53
N GLN A 133 -9.57 -16.35 10.73
CA GLN A 133 -10.23 -15.61 9.65
C GLN A 133 -9.35 -14.45 9.17
N LEU A 134 -8.73 -13.72 10.10
CA LEU A 134 -7.78 -12.66 9.77
C LEU A 134 -6.59 -13.21 8.95
N ARG A 135 -6.05 -14.38 9.33
CA ARG A 135 -4.95 -15.04 8.62
C ARG A 135 -5.36 -15.48 7.21
N ARG A 136 -6.54 -16.09 7.07
CA ARG A 136 -7.09 -16.49 5.75
C ARG A 136 -7.29 -15.29 4.82
N GLU A 137 -7.88 -14.20 5.32
CA GLU A 137 -8.06 -12.97 4.55
C GLU A 137 -6.71 -12.37 4.10
N ARG A 138 -5.70 -12.40 4.97
CA ARG A 138 -4.33 -11.96 4.62
C ARG A 138 -3.76 -12.77 3.46
N GLU A 139 -3.81 -14.10 3.56
CA GLU A 139 -3.33 -14.99 2.50
C GLU A 139 -4.08 -14.75 1.17
N GLU A 140 -5.39 -14.52 1.22
CA GLU A 140 -6.18 -14.20 0.03
C GLU A 140 -5.75 -12.87 -0.61
N ARG A 141 -5.53 -11.83 0.20
CA ARG A 141 -5.02 -10.54 -0.29
C ARG A 141 -3.64 -10.67 -0.92
N ASP A 142 -2.76 -11.47 -0.33
CA ASP A 142 -1.41 -11.68 -0.85
C ASP A 142 -1.44 -12.46 -2.18
N ARG A 143 -2.25 -13.53 -2.26
CA ARG A 143 -2.49 -14.24 -3.53
C ARG A 143 -3.08 -13.34 -4.60
N ARG A 144 -4.00 -12.43 -4.24
CA ARG A 144 -4.57 -11.46 -5.17
C ARG A 144 -3.51 -10.45 -5.66
N ARG A 145 -2.62 -10.00 -4.77
CA ARG A 145 -1.51 -9.11 -5.12
C ARG A 145 -0.51 -9.79 -6.05
N GLU A 146 -0.17 -11.05 -5.78
CA GLU A 146 0.71 -11.85 -6.63
C GLU A 146 0.14 -12.01 -8.04
N ARG A 147 -1.15 -12.42 -8.15
CA ARG A 147 -1.83 -12.53 -9.45
C ARG A 147 -1.89 -11.18 -10.19
N ALA A 148 -2.12 -10.08 -9.46
CA ALA A 148 -2.12 -8.74 -10.05
C ALA A 148 -0.71 -8.33 -10.53
N ALA A 149 0.34 -8.68 -9.79
CA ALA A 149 1.72 -8.44 -10.17
C ALA A 149 2.11 -9.24 -11.42
N ASP A 150 1.75 -10.52 -11.49
CA ASP A 150 1.98 -11.39 -12.64
C ASP A 150 1.30 -10.88 -13.91
N THR A 151 0.02 -10.51 -13.79
CA THR A 151 -0.74 -9.95 -14.92
C THR A 151 -0.18 -8.60 -15.36
N ALA A 152 0.24 -7.74 -14.43
CA ALA A 152 0.91 -6.49 -14.73
C ALA A 152 2.27 -6.71 -15.43
N ALA A 153 3.07 -7.68 -14.97
CA ALA A 153 4.34 -8.04 -15.59
C ALA A 153 4.15 -8.57 -17.02
N ARG A 154 3.20 -9.48 -17.23
CA ARG A 154 2.82 -9.97 -18.56
C ARG A 154 2.38 -8.84 -19.50
N ARG A 155 1.58 -7.89 -18.99
CA ARG A 155 1.15 -6.71 -19.76
C ARG A 155 2.34 -5.83 -20.15
N ARG A 156 3.28 -5.59 -19.23
CA ARG A 156 4.52 -4.82 -19.50
C ARG A 156 5.38 -5.50 -20.56
N LEU A 157 5.56 -6.82 -20.49
CA LEU A 157 6.31 -7.58 -21.51
C LEU A 157 5.63 -7.51 -22.89
N ARG A 158 4.29 -7.59 -22.94
CA ARG A 158 3.55 -7.45 -24.20
C ARG A 158 3.72 -6.05 -24.80
N ALA A 159 3.65 -5.00 -23.97
CA ALA A 159 3.88 -3.62 -24.41
C ALA A 159 5.29 -3.45 -24.96
N LEU A 160 6.32 -3.90 -24.22
CA LEU A 160 7.71 -3.83 -24.66
C LEU A 160 7.94 -4.56 -25.99
N ARG A 161 7.32 -5.74 -26.19
CA ARG A 161 7.39 -6.46 -27.47
C ARG A 161 6.77 -5.67 -28.63
N MET A 162 5.67 -4.96 -28.37
CA MET A 162 5.04 -4.11 -29.39
C MET A 162 5.90 -2.89 -29.71
N ASP A 163 6.50 -2.26 -28.70
CA ASP A 163 7.37 -1.09 -28.88
C ASP A 163 8.66 -1.44 -29.64
N VAL A 164 9.25 -2.61 -29.36
CA VAL A 164 10.41 -3.11 -30.14
C VAL A 164 10.01 -3.47 -31.57
N ARG A 165 8.83 -4.06 -31.78
CA ARG A 165 8.35 -4.36 -33.14
C ARG A 165 8.08 -3.09 -33.95
N SER A 166 7.49 -2.07 -33.34
CA SER A 166 7.22 -0.81 -34.02
C SER A 166 8.50 -0.03 -34.31
N SER A 167 9.52 -0.09 -33.45
CA SER A 167 10.81 0.56 -33.71
C SER A 167 11.63 -0.13 -34.80
N LEU A 168 11.54 -1.46 -34.92
CA LEU A 168 12.16 -2.21 -36.02
C LEU A 168 11.39 -2.09 -37.36
N PHE A 169 10.10 -1.75 -37.30
CA PHE A 169 9.26 -1.60 -38.49
C PHE A 169 9.46 -0.21 -39.10
N ASP A 170 10.44 -0.13 -40.00
CA ASP A 170 10.71 1.08 -40.77
C ASP A 170 9.67 1.26 -41.90
N ARG A 171 8.81 2.27 -41.77
CA ARG A 171 7.82 2.65 -42.79
C ARG A 171 8.45 3.26 -44.05
N THR A 172 9.72 3.65 -44.01
CA THR A 172 10.44 4.20 -45.17
C THR A 172 11.04 3.12 -46.05
N ARG A 173 11.16 1.87 -45.56
CA ARG A 173 11.39 0.72 -46.44
C ARG A 173 10.11 0.43 -47.21
N ALA A 174 10.03 0.99 -48.42
CA ALA A 174 9.03 0.59 -49.39
C ALA A 174 9.04 -0.95 -49.48
N ALA A 175 7.86 -1.58 -49.31
CA ALA A 175 7.72 -2.99 -49.60
C ALA A 175 8.18 -3.19 -51.05
N HIS A 176 9.19 -4.01 -51.26
CA HIS A 176 9.67 -4.31 -52.60
C HIS A 176 8.54 -4.99 -53.38
N GLU A 177 8.04 -4.33 -54.41
CA GLU A 177 7.05 -4.89 -55.32
C GLU A 177 7.77 -5.84 -56.29
N HIS A 178 7.41 -7.12 -56.26
CA HIS A 178 8.07 -8.12 -57.09
C HIS A 178 7.66 -7.98 -58.55
N VAL A 179 8.54 -7.38 -59.35
CA VAL A 179 8.45 -7.43 -60.82
C VAL A 179 9.19 -8.69 -61.29
N TYR A 180 8.46 -9.67 -61.80
CA TYR A 180 9.04 -10.92 -62.29
C TYR A 180 9.41 -10.82 -63.77
N GLY A 181 10.63 -11.26 -64.10
CA GLY A 181 11.11 -11.35 -65.48
C GLY A 181 10.58 -12.57 -66.24
N PRO A 182 11.23 -12.96 -67.35
CA PRO A 182 10.79 -14.07 -68.19
C PRO A 182 10.72 -15.40 -67.41
N GLU A 183 9.72 -16.22 -67.73
CA GLU A 183 9.50 -17.55 -67.16
C GLU A 183 10.44 -18.59 -67.79
N THR A 184 11.06 -19.43 -66.95
CA THR A 184 11.85 -20.59 -67.38
C THR A 184 11.06 -21.85 -67.04
N TYR A 185 10.81 -22.69 -68.03
CA TYR A 185 10.17 -23.99 -67.84
C TYR A 185 11.22 -25.05 -67.52
N ASP A 186 10.97 -25.83 -66.47
CA ASP A 186 11.80 -26.98 -66.09
C ASP A 186 11.08 -28.28 -66.50
N PRO A 187 11.55 -28.99 -67.54
CA PRO A 187 10.87 -30.15 -68.10
C PRO A 187 10.92 -31.40 -67.21
N ASP A 188 11.84 -31.46 -66.25
CA ASP A 188 11.98 -32.62 -65.36
C ASP A 188 10.97 -32.56 -64.20
N GLU A 189 10.59 -31.36 -63.77
CA GLU A 189 9.65 -31.13 -62.67
C GLU A 189 8.26 -30.65 -63.14
N ASP A 190 8.09 -30.31 -64.42
CA ASP A 190 6.87 -29.71 -65.02
C ASP A 190 6.43 -28.39 -64.35
N VAL A 191 7.40 -27.59 -63.89
CA VAL A 191 7.17 -26.34 -63.16
C VAL A 191 7.77 -25.14 -63.89
N TYR A 192 7.01 -24.05 -63.94
CA TYR A 192 7.49 -22.75 -64.42
C TYR A 192 8.10 -21.96 -63.27
N ARG A 193 9.30 -21.43 -63.48
CA ARG A 193 10.02 -20.60 -62.50
C ARG A 193 10.24 -19.22 -63.07
N ARG A 194 9.90 -18.17 -62.32
CA ARG A 194 10.22 -16.77 -62.67
C ARG A 194 10.96 -16.09 -61.52
N ARG A 195 11.97 -15.30 -61.86
CA ARG A 195 12.82 -14.60 -60.89
C ARG A 195 12.53 -13.10 -60.93
N CYS A 196 12.42 -12.49 -59.76
CA CYS A 196 12.38 -11.06 -59.58
C CYS A 196 13.81 -10.50 -59.45
N GLU A 197 14.02 -9.25 -59.84
CA GLU A 197 15.32 -8.56 -59.76
C GLU A 197 15.91 -8.51 -58.33
N CYS A 198 15.07 -8.62 -57.29
CA CYS A 198 15.54 -8.74 -55.90
C CYS A 198 16.07 -10.13 -55.51
N GLY A 199 16.07 -11.09 -56.43
CA GLY A 199 16.52 -12.47 -56.19
C GLY A 199 15.43 -13.42 -55.69
N HIS A 200 14.19 -12.95 -55.48
CA HIS A 200 13.07 -13.83 -55.16
C HIS A 200 12.67 -14.67 -56.38
N VAL A 201 12.47 -15.98 -56.16
CA VAL A 201 12.08 -16.94 -57.21
C VAL A 201 10.69 -17.46 -56.88
N GLN A 202 9.78 -17.35 -57.85
CA GLN A 202 8.44 -17.91 -57.76
C GLN A 202 8.32 -19.09 -58.72
N SER A 203 7.95 -20.25 -58.17
CA SER A 203 7.61 -21.46 -58.92
C SER A 203 6.09 -21.66 -58.96
N TYR A 204 5.55 -21.99 -60.12
CA TYR A 204 4.12 -22.29 -60.32
C TYR A 204 3.91 -23.25 -61.50
N GLU A 205 2.77 -23.91 -61.52
CA GLU A 205 2.31 -24.77 -62.62
C GLU A 205 1.35 -23.96 -63.52
N LYS A 206 1.43 -24.16 -64.83
CA LYS A 206 0.56 -23.49 -65.82
C LYS A 206 -0.37 -24.54 -66.43
N MET A 207 -1.67 -24.43 -66.15
CA MET A 207 -2.72 -25.27 -66.73
C MET A 207 -2.92 -25.00 -68.22
#